data_AF-A0A0F4R4F4-F1
#
_entry.id   AF-A0A0F4R4F4-F1
#
_cell.length_a   1.000
_cell.length_b   1.000
_cell.length_c   1.000
_cell.angle_alpha   90.00
_cell.angle_beta   90.00
_cell.angle_gamma   90.00
#
_symmetry.space_group_name_H-M   'P 1'
#
loop_
_entity.id
_entity.type
_entity.pdbx_description
1 polymer ?
#
loop_
_entity_poly.entity_id
_entity_poly.type
_entity_poly.pdbx_seq_one_letter_code
_entity_poly.pdbx_strand_id
1 'polypeptide(L)'
;MKLLLLFFMLFSPLSSAGDFEDVKNAQGISEYLKFDEQVEVAKLGVLKNKYIVYNYTSIWGRAKRASNRLIILNIQHQMLGMYEITEWAISIEDSCIMFPFDTEVGNNICLINNNLPKAVWLDGEKFELFK
;
A
#
# COMPACT_ATOMS: atom_id res chain seq x y z
N MET A 1 -50.58 -2.51 3.27
CA MET A 1 -49.84 -1.63 2.34
C MET A 1 -48.48 -1.38 2.94
N LYS A 2 -47.45 -1.46 2.10
CA LYS A 2 -46.00 -1.49 2.41
C LYS A 2 -45.55 -0.43 3.43
N LEU A 3 -44.78 -0.83 4.44
CA LEU A 3 -43.78 0.04 5.06
C LEU A 3 -42.42 -0.63 4.83
N LEU A 4 -41.79 -0.21 3.74
CA LEU A 4 -40.44 -0.58 3.32
C LEU A 4 -39.56 0.65 3.54
N LEU A 5 -38.28 0.41 3.88
CA LEU A 5 -37.17 1.39 3.95
C LEU A 5 -37.12 2.17 5.27
N LEU A 6 -35.99 2.40 5.93
CA LEU A 6 -34.59 2.46 5.49
C LEU A 6 -33.70 1.73 6.51
N PHE A 7 -32.97 0.70 6.07
CA PHE A 7 -31.75 0.26 6.76
C PHE A 7 -30.58 0.84 5.96
N PHE A 8 -30.23 2.10 6.23
CA PHE A 8 -28.99 2.67 5.72
C PHE A 8 -27.85 2.00 6.49
N MET A 9 -27.25 0.99 5.89
CA MET A 9 -25.99 0.44 6.35
C MET A 9 -24.91 1.52 6.23
N LEU A 10 -24.55 2.11 7.35
CA LEU A 10 -23.30 2.86 7.51
C LEU A 10 -22.15 1.85 7.56
N PHE A 11 -21.75 1.31 6.40
CA PHE A 11 -20.45 0.66 6.26
C PHE A 11 -19.40 1.75 6.05
N SER A 12 -18.99 2.39 7.15
CA SER A 12 -17.74 3.16 7.16
C SER A 12 -16.58 2.16 7.19
N PRO A 13 -15.53 2.32 6.36
CA PRO A 13 -14.38 1.42 6.38
C PRO A 13 -13.55 1.71 7.64
N LEU A 14 -13.88 1.03 8.74
CA LEU A 14 -13.17 1.11 10.01
C LEU A 14 -11.79 0.41 9.99
N SER A 15 -11.20 0.20 8.81
CA SER A 15 -9.93 -0.52 8.64
C SER A 15 -8.70 0.39 8.73
N SER A 16 -8.84 1.70 8.44
CA SER A 16 -7.69 2.59 8.31
C SER A 16 -6.91 2.82 9.61
N ALA A 17 -7.59 2.87 10.77
CA ALA A 17 -6.91 3.03 12.06
C ALA A 17 -6.10 1.80 12.47
N GLY A 18 -6.60 0.60 12.16
CA GLY A 18 -5.91 -0.67 12.44
C GLY A 18 -4.67 -0.84 11.55
N ASP A 19 -4.80 -0.49 10.26
CA ASP A 19 -3.70 -0.56 9.31
C ASP A 19 -2.56 0.42 9.67
N PHE A 20 -2.92 1.64 10.10
CA PHE A 20 -1.93 2.62 10.56
C PHE A 20 -1.11 2.11 11.75
N GLU A 21 -1.78 1.58 12.79
CA GLU A 21 -1.08 1.07 13.97
C GLU A 21 -0.29 -0.21 13.66
N ASP A 22 -0.75 -1.08 12.76
CA ASP A 22 0.03 -2.25 12.34
C ASP A 22 1.36 -1.84 11.67
N VAL A 23 1.30 -0.92 10.70
CA VAL A 23 2.51 -0.43 10.02
C VAL A 23 3.42 0.32 10.98
N LYS A 24 2.88 1.22 11.81
CA LYS A 24 3.66 2.01 12.77
C LYS A 24 4.41 1.16 13.79
N ASN A 25 3.82 0.02 14.19
CA ASN A 25 4.40 -0.89 15.17
C ASN A 25 5.19 -2.05 14.54
N ALA A 26 5.34 -2.08 13.20
CA ALA A 26 6.07 -3.13 12.50
C ALA A 26 7.55 -3.19 12.93
N GLN A 27 8.10 -4.41 13.01
CA GLN A 27 9.48 -4.58 13.45
C GLN A 27 10.47 -4.03 12.42
N GLY A 28 11.40 -3.20 12.89
CA GLY A 28 12.43 -2.61 12.05
C GLY A 28 11.86 -1.62 11.04
N ILE A 29 10.85 -0.84 11.43
CA ILE A 29 10.28 0.23 10.63
C ILE A 29 11.38 1.20 10.14
N SER A 30 11.23 1.68 8.90
CA SER A 30 12.20 2.57 8.26
C SER A 30 12.08 4.00 8.79
N GLU A 31 13.21 4.70 8.87
CA GLU A 31 13.28 6.12 9.22
C GLU A 31 12.69 7.06 8.15
N TYR A 32 12.52 6.57 6.92
CA TYR A 32 11.88 7.33 5.85
C TYR A 32 10.35 7.38 5.98
N LEU A 33 9.76 6.61 6.89
CA LEU A 33 8.33 6.65 7.19
C LEU A 33 8.04 7.60 8.35
N LYS A 34 7.12 8.53 8.12
CA LYS A 34 6.61 9.47 9.12
C LYS A 34 5.24 9.01 9.61
N PHE A 35 4.94 9.25 10.87
CA PHE A 35 3.66 8.86 11.48
C PHE A 35 3.01 10.05 12.21
N ASP A 36 3.23 11.25 11.68
CA ASP A 36 2.79 12.54 12.22
C ASP A 36 1.82 13.24 11.26
N GLU A 37 1.75 14.59 11.33
CA GLU A 37 0.98 15.53 10.50
C GLU A 37 -0.33 14.98 9.90
N GLN A 38 -0.23 14.36 8.73
CA GLN A 38 -1.31 13.72 7.99
C GLN A 38 -0.75 12.49 7.28
N VAL A 39 -1.11 11.32 7.78
CA VAL A 39 -0.67 10.04 7.24
C VAL A 39 -1.88 9.16 6.97
N GLU A 40 -1.93 8.63 5.76
CA GLU A 40 -2.94 7.66 5.34
C GLU A 40 -2.25 6.33 5.10
N VAL A 41 -2.83 5.27 5.67
CA VAL A 41 -2.38 3.90 5.49
C VAL A 41 -3.60 3.04 5.20
N ALA A 42 -3.46 2.18 4.18
CA ALA A 42 -4.49 1.23 3.81
C ALA A 42 -3.85 -0.10 3.40
N LYS A 43 -4.29 -1.19 4.02
CA LYS A 43 -3.88 -2.53 3.64
C LYS A 43 -4.41 -2.85 2.25
N LEU A 44 -3.51 -3.17 1.34
CA LEU A 44 -3.87 -3.65 0.00
C LEU A 44 -4.22 -5.14 0.05
N GLY A 45 -3.47 -5.93 0.81
CA GLY A 45 -3.71 -7.36 0.96
C GLY A 45 -2.44 -8.16 1.27
N VAL A 46 -2.47 -9.45 0.94
CA VAL A 46 -1.35 -10.37 1.14
C VAL A 46 -0.93 -11.00 -0.19
N LEU A 47 0.27 -10.69 -0.65
CA LEU A 47 0.84 -11.18 -1.90
C LEU A 47 1.43 -12.59 -1.71
N LYS A 48 0.86 -13.58 -2.41
CA LYS A 48 1.25 -15.01 -2.36
C LYS A 48 1.43 -15.56 -0.94
N ASN A 49 0.56 -15.15 0.01
CA ASN A 49 0.61 -15.57 1.41
C ASN A 49 1.97 -15.31 2.12
N LYS A 50 2.81 -14.41 1.57
CA LYS A 50 4.18 -14.19 2.03
C LYS A 50 4.45 -12.75 2.44
N TYR A 51 3.87 -11.80 1.71
CA TYR A 51 4.12 -10.38 1.92
C TYR A 51 2.82 -9.65 2.20
N ILE A 52 2.77 -8.88 3.27
CA ILE A 52 1.66 -7.99 3.56
C ILE A 52 1.99 -6.64 2.94
N VAL A 53 1.07 -6.10 2.14
CA VAL A 53 1.28 -4.91 1.34
C VAL A 53 0.34 -3.80 1.81
N TYR A 54 0.91 -2.61 2.05
CA TYR A 54 0.16 -1.42 2.43
C TYR A 54 0.45 -0.28 1.46
N ASN A 55 -0.59 0.45 1.08
CA ASN A 55 -0.42 1.80 0.57
C ASN A 55 -0.20 2.75 1.73
N TYR A 56 0.68 3.72 1.52
CA TYR A 56 1.02 4.74 2.50
C TYR A 56 1.19 6.09 1.81
N THR A 57 0.65 7.14 2.41
CA THR A 57 0.91 8.53 2.02
C THR A 57 1.16 9.37 3.27
N SER A 58 2.25 10.14 3.27
CA SER A 58 2.48 11.21 4.23
C SER A 58 2.42 12.56 3.53
N ILE A 59 1.68 13.51 4.10
CA ILE A 59 1.46 14.84 3.55
C ILE A 59 2.05 15.88 4.51
N TRP A 60 2.85 16.82 3.98
CA TRP A 60 3.42 17.91 4.78
C TRP A 60 3.43 19.27 4.08
N GLY A 61 3.64 20.33 4.87
CA GLY A 61 3.83 21.69 4.36
C GLY A 61 2.55 22.30 3.76
N ARG A 62 1.45 22.32 4.55
CA ARG A 62 0.11 22.77 4.11
C ARG A 62 -0.38 22.04 2.86
N ALA A 63 -0.21 20.72 2.82
CA ALA A 63 -0.60 19.84 1.72
C ALA A 63 0.07 20.11 0.36
N LYS A 64 1.22 20.79 0.32
CA LYS A 64 1.97 21.02 -0.92
C LYS A 64 2.89 19.86 -1.31
N ARG A 65 3.17 18.95 -0.37
CA ARG A 65 4.10 17.84 -0.58
C ARG A 65 3.50 16.57 -0.02
N ALA A 66 3.60 15.50 -0.79
CA ALA A 66 3.19 14.16 -0.42
C ALA A 66 4.32 13.18 -0.77
N SER A 67 4.49 12.15 0.06
CA SER A 67 5.31 10.97 -0.25
C SER A 67 4.39 9.76 -0.28
N ASN A 68 4.25 9.15 -1.45
CA ASN A 68 3.50 7.92 -1.63
C ASN A 68 4.47 6.72 -1.59
N ARG A 69 4.14 5.71 -0.81
CA ARG A 69 4.96 4.52 -0.61
C ARG A 69 4.11 3.27 -0.69
N LEU A 70 4.69 2.21 -1.25
CA LEU A 70 4.18 0.85 -1.11
C LEU A 70 5.02 0.12 -0.05
N ILE A 71 4.47 -0.07 1.14
CA ILE A 71 5.17 -0.69 2.26
C ILE A 71 5.00 -2.21 2.19
N ILE A 72 6.10 -2.93 2.36
CA ILE A 72 6.14 -4.39 2.35
C ILE A 72 6.57 -4.92 3.71
N LEU A 73 5.68 -5.67 4.36
CA LEU A 73 5.99 -6.47 5.54
C LEU A 73 6.00 -7.97 5.18
N ASN A 74 6.67 -8.80 5.98
CA ASN A 74 6.42 -10.24 5.97
C ASN A 74 5.19 -10.59 6.84
N ILE A 75 4.77 -11.86 6.84
CA ILE A 75 3.64 -12.33 7.65
C ILE A 75 3.86 -12.24 9.18
N GLN A 76 5.09 -11.98 9.63
CA GLN A 76 5.43 -11.69 11.02
C GLN A 76 5.48 -10.19 11.34
N HIS A 77 4.93 -9.34 10.46
CA HIS A 77 4.95 -7.87 10.57
C HIS A 77 6.36 -7.27 10.70
N GLN A 78 7.37 -7.90 10.08
CA GLN A 78 8.70 -7.31 9.93
C GLN A 78 8.79 -6.54 8.62
N MET A 79 9.27 -5.31 8.67
CA MET A 79 9.44 -4.50 7.47
C MET A 79 10.59 -5.03 6.61
N LEU A 80 10.27 -5.43 5.38
CA LEU A 80 11.24 -5.88 4.38
C LEU A 80 11.77 -4.71 3.55
N GLY A 81 10.95 -3.68 3.34
CA GLY A 81 11.30 -2.48 2.60
C GLY A 81 10.04 -1.79 2.06
N MET A 82 10.25 -0.86 1.14
CA MET A 82 9.21 -0.14 0.44
C MET A 82 9.66 0.32 -0.95
N TYR A 83 8.69 0.62 -1.79
CA TYR A 83 8.90 1.35 -3.04
C TYR A 83 8.37 2.78 -2.88
N GLU A 84 9.08 3.72 -3.48
CA GLU A 84 8.47 4.99 -3.88
C GLU A 84 7.55 4.72 -5.07
N ILE A 85 6.34 5.26 -5.02
CA ILE A 85 5.31 5.09 -6.04
C ILE A 85 4.68 6.45 -6.31
N THR A 86 4.13 6.64 -7.51
CA THR A 86 3.43 7.88 -7.88
C THR A 86 1.97 7.82 -7.46
N GLU A 87 1.32 6.67 -7.67
CA GLU A 87 -0.08 6.42 -7.33
C GLU A 87 -0.24 5.15 -6.49
N TRP A 88 -1.30 5.10 -5.68
CA TRP A 88 -1.63 3.92 -4.88
C TRP A 88 -1.94 2.71 -5.75
N ALA A 89 -1.44 1.55 -5.32
CA ALA A 89 -1.86 0.29 -5.90
C ALA A 89 -3.34 0.02 -5.59
N ILE A 90 -4.05 -0.61 -6.52
CA ILE A 90 -5.50 -0.81 -6.46
C ILE A 90 -5.89 -2.24 -6.09
N SER A 91 -5.09 -3.24 -6.45
CA SER A 91 -5.38 -4.64 -6.18
C SER A 91 -4.11 -5.48 -6.10
N ILE A 92 -4.27 -6.71 -5.60
CA ILE A 92 -3.30 -7.78 -5.77
C ILE A 92 -3.96 -8.87 -6.61
N GLU A 93 -3.34 -9.23 -7.72
CA GLU A 93 -3.80 -10.26 -8.64
C GLU A 93 -2.69 -11.29 -8.84
N ASP A 94 -2.99 -12.55 -8.56
CA ASP A 94 -2.04 -13.67 -8.58
C ASP A 94 -0.74 -13.44 -7.78
N SER A 95 0.32 -13.01 -8.47
CA SER A 95 1.66 -12.71 -7.93
C SER A 95 2.07 -11.26 -8.19
N CYS A 96 1.12 -10.39 -8.48
CA CYS A 96 1.36 -9.03 -8.91
C CYS A 96 0.55 -8.03 -8.08
N ILE A 97 1.19 -6.90 -7.75
CA ILE A 97 0.53 -5.71 -7.23
C ILE A 97 0.16 -4.84 -8.42
N MET A 98 -1.11 -4.48 -8.56
CA MET A 98 -1.64 -3.76 -9.71
C MET A 98 -1.81 -2.28 -9.38
N PHE A 99 -1.44 -1.43 -10.33
CA PHE A 99 -1.57 0.02 -10.24
C PHE A 99 -2.61 0.53 -11.24
N PRO A 100 -3.23 1.70 -11.01
CA PRO A 100 -4.29 2.26 -11.85
C PRO A 100 -3.78 2.89 -13.16
N PHE A 101 -2.70 2.36 -13.71
CA PHE A 101 -2.18 2.75 -15.02
C PHE A 101 -2.62 1.73 -16.06
N ASP A 102 -2.47 2.06 -17.35
CA ASP A 102 -2.79 1.13 -18.43
C ASP A 102 -1.98 -0.17 -18.25
N THR A 103 -2.70 -1.29 -18.09
CA THR A 103 -2.13 -2.59 -17.72
C THR A 103 -1.38 -3.23 -18.89
N GLU A 104 -1.65 -2.80 -20.13
CA GLU A 104 -0.97 -3.29 -21.34
C GLU A 104 0.53 -2.91 -21.35
N VAL A 105 0.95 -1.95 -20.51
CA VAL A 105 2.32 -1.41 -20.48
C VAL A 105 3.16 -1.93 -19.29
N GLY A 106 2.68 -2.93 -18.54
CA GLY A 106 3.47 -3.55 -17.47
C GLY A 106 3.53 -2.75 -16.17
N ASN A 107 2.48 -1.97 -15.89
CA ASN A 107 2.37 -1.16 -14.68
C ASN A 107 1.93 -1.97 -13.45
N ASN A 108 2.74 -2.97 -13.10
CA ASN A 108 2.54 -3.83 -11.95
C ASN A 108 3.88 -4.21 -11.31
N ILE A 109 3.83 -4.65 -10.05
CA ILE A 109 4.98 -5.23 -9.38
C ILE A 109 4.71 -6.71 -9.20
N CYS A 110 5.30 -7.55 -10.06
CA CYS A 110 5.20 -9.00 -9.95
C CYS A 110 6.39 -9.61 -9.22
N LEU A 111 6.14 -10.69 -8.48
CA LEU A 111 7.21 -11.51 -7.92
C LEU A 111 8.03 -12.16 -9.05
N ILE A 112 9.36 -12.07 -8.95
CA ILE A 112 10.29 -12.76 -9.84
C ILE A 112 10.89 -13.92 -9.04
N ASN A 113 10.70 -15.15 -9.54
CA ASN A 113 11.10 -16.36 -8.82
C ASN A 113 10.58 -16.40 -7.37
N ASN A 114 9.31 -16.02 -7.15
CA ASN A 114 8.65 -15.91 -5.83
C ASN A 114 9.31 -14.94 -4.83
N ASN A 115 10.09 -13.98 -5.32
CA ASN A 115 10.70 -12.94 -4.51
C ASN A 115 10.34 -11.56 -5.04
N LEU A 116 10.30 -10.58 -4.14
CA LEU A 116 10.10 -9.20 -4.52
C LEU A 116 11.28 -8.74 -5.39
N PRO A 117 11.03 -8.10 -6.54
CA PRO A 117 12.10 -7.55 -7.36
C PRO A 117 12.84 -6.45 -6.57
N LYS A 118 14.12 -6.22 -6.89
CA LYS A 118 14.86 -5.11 -6.28
C LYS A 118 14.59 -3.77 -6.97
N ALA A 119 14.18 -3.83 -8.23
CA ALA A 119 13.86 -2.67 -9.05
C ALA A 119 12.67 -2.99 -9.95
N VAL A 120 11.82 -2.01 -10.18
CA VAL A 120 10.59 -2.10 -10.99
C VAL A 120 10.47 -0.88 -11.87
N TRP A 121 9.69 -1.01 -12.95
CA TRP A 121 9.34 0.09 -13.82
C TRP A 121 7.84 0.34 -13.69
N LEU A 122 7.45 1.54 -13.27
CA LEU A 122 6.07 1.96 -13.16
C LEU A 122 5.93 3.29 -13.90
N ASP A 123 4.99 3.36 -14.84
CA ASP A 123 4.72 4.53 -15.67
C ASP A 123 5.99 5.10 -16.36
N GLY A 124 6.86 4.21 -16.82
CA GLY A 124 8.12 4.59 -17.49
C GLY A 124 9.23 5.07 -16.54
N GLU A 125 8.99 5.12 -15.24
CA GLU A 125 9.98 5.48 -14.22
C GLU A 125 10.49 4.25 -13.47
N LYS A 126 11.78 4.27 -13.10
CA LYS A 126 12.41 3.17 -12.35
C LYS A 126 12.36 3.46 -10.85
N PHE A 127 11.81 2.51 -10.09
CA PHE A 127 11.79 2.53 -8.63
C PHE A 127 12.56 1.36 -8.06
N GLU A 128 13.18 1.55 -6.90
CA GLU A 128 13.95 0.51 -6.20
C GLU A 128 13.28 0.15 -4.88
N LEU A 129 13.42 -1.10 -4.46
CA LEU A 129 13.06 -1.55 -3.13
C LEU A 129 14.14 -1.10 -2.15
N PHE A 130 13.77 -0.24 -1.21
CA PHE A 130 14.70 0.30 -0.22
C PHE A 130 14.13 0.21 1.19
N LYS A 131 14.98 0.47 2.18
CA LYS A 131 14.62 0.47 3.59
C LYS A 131 15.42 1.53 4.33
#